data_AF-R9LUS8-F1
#
_entry.id   AF-R9LUS8-F1
#
_cell.length_a   1.000
_cell.length_b   1.000
_cell.length_c   1.000
_cell.angle_alpha   90.00
_cell.angle_beta   90.00
_cell.angle_gamma   90.00
#
_symmetry.space_group_name_H-M   'P 1'
#
loop_
_entity.id
_entity.type
_entity.pdbx_description
1 polymer ?
#
loop_
_entity_poly.entity_id
_entity_poly.type
_entity_poly.pdbx_seq_one_letter_code
_entity_poly.pdbx_strand_id
1 'polypeptide(L)' 'MYIQNRIAHILDRFDALCNDLTSGLPAEIAARQKQYEYYRDKLLTFKEKVC' A
#
# COMPACT_ATOMS: atom_id res chain seq x y z
N MET A 1 -34.23 10.48 6.20
CA MET A 1 -32.85 10.26 6.72
C MET A 1 -32.13 9.05 6.13
N TYR A 2 -32.82 7.94 5.79
CA TYR A 2 -32.19 6.69 5.31
C TYR A 2 -31.22 6.86 4.11
N ILE A 3 -31.60 7.64 3.10
CA ILE A 3 -30.78 7.85 1.90
C ILE A 3 -29.46 8.57 2.25
N GLN A 4 -29.51 9.65 3.03
CA GLN A 4 -28.32 10.40 3.44
C GLN A 4 -27.36 9.53 4.27
N ASN A 5 -27.88 8.71 5.19
CA ASN A 5 -27.05 7.79 5.98
C ASN A 5 -26.36 6.74 5.11
N ARG A 6 -27.04 6.23 4.07
CA ARG A 6 -26.42 5.31 3.11
C ARG A 6 -25.31 5.97 2.31
N ILE A 7 -25.53 7.22 1.87
CA ILE A 7 -24.52 7.99 1.14
C ILE A 7 -23.31 8.25 2.03
N ALA A 8 -23.51 8.70 3.27
CA ALA A 8 -22.43 8.93 4.23
C ALA A 8 -21.61 7.65 4.46
N HIS A 9 -22.26 6.52 4.73
CA HIS A 9 -21.56 5.25 4.95
C HIS A 9 -20.76 4.78 3.72
N ILE A 10 -21.21 5.07 2.50
CA ILE A 10 -20.43 4.79 1.29
C ILE A 10 -19.19 5.68 1.23
N LEU A 11 -19.35 6.98 1.51
CA LEU A 11 -18.25 7.94 1.52
C LEU A 11 -17.21 7.62 2.60
N ASP A 12 -17.64 7.24 3.81
CA ASP A 12 -16.74 6.84 4.90
C ASP A 12 -15.88 5.63 4.51
N ARG A 13 -16.46 4.67 3.77
CA ARG A 13 -15.70 3.51 3.27
C ARG A 13 -14.70 3.90 2.19
N PHE A 14 -15.05 4.82 1.31
CA PHE A 14 -14.10 5.33 0.30
C PHE A 14 -12.97 6.13 0.94
N ASP A 15 -13.30 6.97 1.93
CA ASP A 15 -12.30 7.75 2.67
C ASP A 15 -11.32 6.85 3.41
N ALA A 16 -11.81 5.85 4.14
CA ALA A 16 -10.97 4.87 4.81
C ALA A 16 -10.05 4.13 3.83
N LEU A 17 -10.57 3.68 2.68
CA LEU A 17 -9.76 3.01 1.67
C LEU A 17 -8.65 3.91 1.11
N CYS A 18 -8.93 5.19 0.89
CA CYS A 18 -7.99 6.11 0.25
C CYS A 18 -6.98 6.71 1.24
N ASN A 19 -7.40 7.02 2.46
CA ASN A 19 -6.67 7.88 3.37
C ASN A 19 -6.19 7.18 4.65
N ASP A 20 -6.69 5.99 4.98
CA ASP A 20 -6.20 5.26 6.16
C ASP A 20 -4.75 4.82 5.94
N LEU A 21 -3.86 5.38 6.76
CA LEU A 21 -2.42 5.12 6.71
C LEU A 21 -2.06 3.69 7.14
N THR A 22 -2.96 2.99 7.83
CA THR A 22 -2.71 1.64 8.38
C THR A 22 -3.25 0.52 7.50
N SER A 23 -4.35 0.77 6.78
CA SER A 23 -5.04 -0.27 6.01
C SER A 23 -5.46 0.13 4.58
N GLY A 24 -5.36 1.41 4.24
CA GLY A 24 -5.73 1.95 2.93
C GLY A 24 -4.59 1.93 1.91
N LEU A 25 -4.80 2.67 0.81
CA LEU A 25 -3.82 2.81 -0.27
C LEU A 25 -2.42 3.24 0.21
N PRO A 26 -2.24 4.15 1.17
CA PRO A 26 -0.91 4.52 1.65
C PRO A 26 -0.14 3.35 2.26
N ALA A 27 -0.83 2.46 2.99
CA ALA A 27 -0.22 1.27 3.59
C ALA A 27 0.26 0.29 2.51
N GLU A 28 -0.55 0.04 1.48
CA GLU A 28 -0.19 -0.82 0.36
C GLU A 28 0.98 -0.24 -0.45
N ILE A 29 0.98 1.07 -0.72
CA ILE A 29 2.10 1.74 -1.41
C ILE A 29 3.41 1.57 -0.63
N ALA A 30 3.38 1.81 0.69
CA ALA A 30 4.56 1.61 1.52
C ALA A 30 5.05 0.15 1.53
N ALA A 31 4.13 -0.81 1.55
CA ALA A 31 4.46 -2.24 1.46
C ALA A 31 5.10 -2.59 0.11
N ARG A 32 4.55 -2.08 -1.00
CA ARG A 32 5.08 -2.30 -2.35
C ARG A 32 6.43 -1.64 -2.58
N GLN A 33 6.65 -0.47 -1.98
CA GLN A 33 7.95 0.19 -2.05
C GLN A 33 9.04 -0.61 -1.33
N LYS A 34 8.75 -1.13 -0.13
CA LYS A 34 9.65 -2.05 0.58
C LYS A 34 9.91 -3.33 -0.22
N GLN A 35 8.87 -3.88 -0.85
CA GLN A 35 9.00 -5.05 -1.71
C GLN A 35 9.93 -4.76 -2.91
N TYR A 36 9.74 -3.62 -3.57
CA TYR A 36 10.59 -3.19 -4.67
C TYR A 36 12.05 -3.03 -4.24
N GLU A 37 12.32 -2.34 -3.13
CA GLU A 37 13.67 -2.14 -2.60
C GLU A 37 14.36 -3.47 -2.30
N TYR A 38 13.68 -4.40 -1.63
CA TYR A 38 14.21 -5.73 -1.35
C TYR A 38 14.62 -6.49 -2.62
N TYR A 39 13.75 -6.52 -3.63
CA TYR A 39 14.07 -7.25 -4.86
C TYR A 39 15.10 -6.52 -5.71
N ARG A 40 15.09 -5.18 -5.75
CA ARG A 40 16.14 -4.37 -6.39
C ARG A 40 17.50 -4.72 -5.80
N ASP A 41 17.63 -4.69 -4.48
CA ASP A 41 18.90 -4.94 -3.81
C ASP A 41 19.35 -6.39 -4.00
N LYS A 42 18.40 -7.35 -3.95
CA LYS A 42 18.69 -8.76 -4.24
C LYS A 42 19.19 -9.00 -5.67
N LEU A 43 18.61 -8.32 -6.66
CA LEU A 43 19.00 -8.45 -8.07
C LEU A 43 20.33 -7.75 -8.38
N LEU A 44 20.62 -6.65 -7.70
CA LEU A 44 21.85 -5.87 -7.88
C LEU A 44 23.00 -6.33 -6.98
N THR A 45 22.74 -7.23 -6.02
CA THR A 45 23.78 -7.91 -5.25
C THR A 45 24.26 -9.13 -6.02
N PHE A 46 25.33 -8.97 -6.80
CA PHE A 46 26.00 -10.10 -7.44
C PHE A 46 26.98 -10.72 -6.45
N LYS A 47 26.92 -12.06 -6.29
CA LYS A 47 27.99 -12.77 -5.58
C LYS A 47 29.25 -12.65 -6.44
N GLU A 48 30.32 -12.07 -5.88
CA GLU A 48 31.61 -12.08 -6.54
C GLU A 48 31.97 -13.53 -6.88
N LYS A 49 32.26 -13.79 -8.15
CA LYS A 49 32.90 -15.04 -8.54
C LYS A 49 34.29 -15.01 -7.93
N VAL A 50 34.46 -15.69 -6.80
CA VAL A 50 35.78 -16.03 -6.28
C VAL A 50 36.42 -16.95 -7.32
N CYS A 51 37.45 -16.46 -8.01
CA CYS A 51 38.32 -17.26 -8.88
C CYS A 51 39.20 -18.17 -8.03
#